data_AF-A0A7W0U7D9-F1
#
_entry.id   AF-A0A7W0U7D9-F1
#
_cell.length_a   1.000
_cell.length_b   1.000
_cell.length_c   1.000
_cell.angle_alpha   90.00
_cell.angle_beta   90.00
_cell.angle_gamma   90.00
#
_symmetry.space_group_name_H-M   'P 1'
#
loop_
_entity.id
_entity.type
_entity.pdbx_description
1 polymer ?
#
loop_
_entity_poly.entity_id
_entity_poly.type
_entity_poly.pdbx_seq_one_letter_code
_entity_poly.pdbx_strand_id
1 'polypeptide(L)'
;MLEAWERFHGAFVSAPVGMALVGLDGGFLSANHALCALLGRSEKELTALTFQTLTHSDDLSAELALVERVLKGELDRYELEKRYLKPDGSIVWGLLCVSLVRGPEREPVHFVAQIQDISVRKEAEQELRRYSDHLNELALQDPLTGLRNYRDFHAALDREIERARRHGGSLSVVLVDVEGLAQINRTRGHVEGDHVLREVGRAVAGVCRACDLAARVGGDKLALVLPETGEQGAEEVTERARRAVAEVEEGLSLSHGIACWPAAGDSKELLLRRADVALHIAKPSRPPETPTGTASRARCACASSASWRSRATSCAWMSRSWDSSSTDARSFAPFTGTGPGSASRRERSCPSRRRCVTGC
;
A
#
# COMPACT_ATOMS: atom_id res chain seq x y z
N MET A 1 -38.35 -42.26 -18.78
CA MET A 1 -38.22 -41.84 -17.36
C MET A 1 -36.95 -42.37 -16.71
N LEU A 2 -36.64 -43.69 -16.78
CA LEU A 2 -35.41 -44.25 -16.21
C LEU A 2 -34.11 -43.59 -16.73
N GLU A 3 -33.96 -43.42 -18.05
CA GLU A 3 -32.74 -42.79 -18.62
C GLU A 3 -32.52 -41.34 -18.17
N ALA A 4 -33.59 -40.57 -17.94
CA ALA A 4 -33.49 -39.18 -17.49
C ALA A 4 -33.07 -39.10 -16.01
N TRP A 5 -33.59 -40.01 -15.18
CA TRP A 5 -33.21 -40.14 -13.78
C TRP A 5 -31.77 -40.64 -13.63
N GLU A 6 -31.35 -41.65 -14.40
CA GLU A 6 -29.98 -42.17 -14.39
C GLU A 6 -28.96 -41.11 -14.83
N ARG A 7 -29.27 -40.32 -15.88
CA ARG A 7 -28.40 -39.21 -16.32
C ARG A 7 -28.30 -38.11 -15.27
N PHE A 8 -29.41 -37.73 -14.64
CA PHE A 8 -29.41 -36.72 -13.57
C PHE A 8 -28.66 -37.21 -12.33
N HIS A 9 -28.94 -38.44 -11.88
CA HIS A 9 -28.31 -39.03 -10.71
C HIS A 9 -26.80 -39.22 -10.94
N GLY A 10 -26.41 -39.70 -12.11
CA GLY A 10 -25.01 -39.78 -12.51
C GLY A 10 -24.31 -38.41 -12.46
N ALA A 11 -24.92 -37.38 -13.07
CA ALA A 11 -24.37 -36.02 -13.05
C ALA A 11 -24.29 -35.42 -11.63
N PHE A 12 -25.30 -35.67 -10.78
CA PHE A 12 -25.32 -35.20 -9.39
C PHE A 12 -24.21 -35.85 -8.56
N VAL A 13 -24.06 -37.18 -8.64
CA VAL A 13 -23.12 -37.94 -7.82
C VAL A 13 -21.67 -37.74 -8.29
N SER A 14 -21.43 -37.68 -9.60
CA SER A 14 -20.07 -37.57 -10.15
C SER A 14 -19.60 -36.13 -10.34
N ALA A 15 -20.39 -35.12 -10.01
CA ALA A 15 -20.01 -33.73 -10.16
C ALA A 15 -18.80 -33.40 -9.25
N PRO A 16 -17.76 -32.73 -9.80
CA PRO A 16 -16.63 -32.25 -8.99
C PRO A 16 -16.99 -31.03 -8.12
N VAL A 17 -18.14 -30.41 -8.38
CA VAL A 17 -18.70 -29.29 -7.62
C VAL A 17 -19.67 -29.84 -6.58
N GLY A 18 -19.70 -29.23 -5.39
CA GLY A 18 -20.66 -29.59 -4.36
C GLY A 18 -22.08 -29.30 -4.83
N MET A 19 -22.97 -30.27 -4.75
CA MET A 19 -24.38 -30.11 -5.14
C MET A 19 -25.28 -30.54 -3.99
N ALA A 20 -26.39 -29.82 -3.80
CA ALA A 20 -27.43 -30.18 -2.86
C ALA A 20 -28.82 -29.91 -3.42
N LEU A 21 -29.77 -30.75 -2.99
CA LEU A 21 -31.19 -30.44 -3.02
C LEU A 21 -31.56 -29.89 -1.64
N VAL A 22 -32.26 -28.76 -1.60
CA VAL A 22 -32.61 -28.07 -0.36
C VAL A 22 -34.11 -27.79 -0.34
N GLY A 23 -34.78 -28.12 0.77
CA GLY A 23 -36.20 -27.84 0.98
C GLY A 23 -36.49 -26.34 1.07
N LEU A 24 -37.76 -25.96 0.96
CA LEU A 24 -38.18 -24.56 1.07
C LEU A 24 -38.00 -23.98 2.48
N ASP A 25 -37.86 -24.85 3.48
CA ASP A 25 -37.50 -24.54 4.87
C ASP A 25 -35.98 -24.35 5.05
N GLY A 26 -35.18 -24.66 4.03
CA GLY A 26 -33.73 -24.59 4.06
C GLY A 26 -33.03 -25.87 4.52
N GLY A 27 -33.77 -26.94 4.81
CA GLY A 27 -33.21 -28.24 5.17
C GLY A 27 -32.58 -28.95 3.96
N PHE A 28 -31.43 -29.60 4.13
CA PHE A 28 -30.84 -30.38 3.04
C PHE A 28 -31.65 -31.67 2.81
N LEU A 29 -32.09 -31.91 1.59
CA LEU A 29 -32.79 -33.13 1.18
C LEU A 29 -31.80 -34.20 0.70
N SER A 30 -30.74 -33.78 0.02
CA SER A 30 -29.63 -34.63 -0.41
C SER A 30 -28.40 -33.77 -0.73
N ALA A 31 -27.22 -34.35 -0.59
CA ALA A 31 -25.95 -33.71 -0.89
C ALA A 31 -25.01 -34.71 -1.58
N ASN A 32 -24.33 -34.28 -2.64
CA ASN A 32 -23.38 -35.15 -3.32
C ASN A 32 -22.07 -35.30 -2.52
N HIS A 33 -21.23 -36.23 -2.95
CA HIS A 33 -19.95 -36.51 -2.28
C HIS A 33 -19.01 -35.30 -2.24
N ALA A 34 -18.99 -34.49 -3.31
CA ALA A 34 -18.16 -33.28 -3.37
C ALA A 34 -18.56 -32.25 -2.30
N LEU A 35 -19.86 -32.07 -2.05
CA LEU A 35 -20.33 -31.16 -0.99
C LEU A 35 -20.00 -31.69 0.41
N CYS A 36 -20.18 -32.99 0.62
CA CYS A 36 -19.80 -33.66 1.86
C CYS A 36 -18.30 -33.46 2.17
N ALA A 37 -17.44 -33.67 1.16
CA ALA A 37 -15.99 -33.46 1.28
C ALA A 37 -15.64 -31.99 1.55
N LEU A 38 -16.29 -31.06 0.84
CA LEU A 38 -16.08 -29.62 1.00
C LEU A 38 -16.39 -29.14 2.44
N LEU A 39 -17.52 -29.58 2.99
CA LEU A 39 -18.01 -29.16 4.30
C LEU A 39 -17.52 -30.04 5.46
N GLY A 40 -16.79 -31.12 5.16
CA GLY A 40 -16.28 -32.05 6.18
C GLY A 40 -17.39 -32.76 6.95
N ARG A 41 -18.53 -33.03 6.30
CA ARG A 41 -19.71 -33.67 6.90
C ARG A 41 -20.19 -34.82 6.03
N SER A 42 -20.78 -35.83 6.63
CA SER A 42 -21.50 -36.88 5.91
C SER A 42 -22.83 -36.36 5.36
N GLU A 43 -23.37 -37.00 4.32
CA GLU A 43 -24.69 -36.64 3.78
C GLU A 43 -25.77 -36.73 4.87
N LYS A 44 -25.70 -37.77 5.72
CA LYS A 44 -26.64 -37.95 6.84
C LYS A 44 -26.63 -36.77 7.80
N GLU A 45 -25.44 -36.24 8.13
CA GLU A 45 -25.32 -35.05 8.97
C GLU A 45 -25.85 -33.81 8.26
N LEU A 46 -25.56 -33.64 6.96
CA LEU A 46 -26.08 -32.51 6.19
C LEU A 46 -27.60 -32.52 6.12
N THR A 47 -28.23 -33.68 5.87
CA THR A 47 -29.70 -33.81 5.82
C THR A 47 -30.41 -33.56 7.15
N ALA A 48 -29.68 -33.57 8.26
CA ALA A 48 -30.20 -33.21 9.59
C ALA A 48 -30.02 -31.70 9.91
N LEU A 49 -29.42 -30.94 8.99
CA LEU A 49 -29.10 -29.53 9.16
C LEU A 49 -29.84 -28.68 8.12
N THR A 50 -29.76 -27.37 8.33
CA THR A 50 -30.25 -26.38 7.39
C THR A 50 -29.11 -25.49 6.93
N PHE A 51 -29.22 -24.88 5.74
CA PHE A 51 -28.14 -24.02 5.23
C PHE A 51 -27.85 -22.83 6.15
N GLN A 52 -28.84 -22.36 6.92
CA GLN A 52 -28.69 -21.26 7.87
C GLN A 52 -27.70 -21.61 8.99
N THR A 53 -27.65 -22.88 9.41
CA THR A 53 -26.70 -23.34 10.45
C THR A 53 -25.26 -23.47 9.96
N LEU A 54 -25.07 -23.66 8.65
CA LEU A 54 -23.76 -23.81 8.03
C LEU A 54 -23.21 -22.49 7.50
N THR A 55 -24.04 -21.45 7.39
CA THR A 55 -23.66 -20.14 6.86
C THR A 55 -23.15 -19.25 7.98
N HIS A 56 -22.05 -18.54 7.74
CA HIS A 56 -21.53 -17.56 8.69
C HIS A 56 -22.57 -16.47 8.99
N SER A 57 -22.64 -16.02 10.25
CA SER A 57 -23.67 -15.09 10.74
C SER A 57 -23.80 -13.82 9.89
N ASP A 58 -22.67 -13.22 9.53
CA ASP A 58 -22.62 -11.98 8.75
C ASP A 58 -23.18 -12.16 7.33
N ASP A 59 -23.10 -13.37 6.76
CA ASP A 59 -23.48 -13.66 5.38
C ASP A 59 -24.94 -14.13 5.28
N LEU A 60 -25.52 -14.60 6.39
CA LEU A 60 -26.86 -15.21 6.45
C LEU A 60 -27.97 -14.24 6.03
N SER A 61 -27.90 -12.99 6.49
CA SER A 61 -28.93 -11.98 6.18
C SER A 61 -29.04 -11.69 4.68
N ALA A 62 -27.89 -11.61 4.00
CA ALA A 62 -27.82 -11.36 2.56
C ALA A 62 -28.39 -12.53 1.75
N GLU A 63 -28.11 -13.76 2.16
CA GLU A 63 -28.65 -14.95 1.50
C GLU A 63 -30.17 -15.08 1.70
N LEU A 64 -30.68 -14.85 2.92
CA LEU A 64 -32.12 -14.93 3.19
C LEU A 64 -32.92 -13.94 2.34
N ALA A 65 -32.39 -12.74 2.12
CA ALA A 65 -32.99 -11.76 1.22
C ALA A 65 -33.03 -12.26 -0.23
N LEU A 66 -32.00 -12.97 -0.71
CA LEU A 66 -31.99 -13.58 -2.05
C LEU A 66 -33.00 -14.72 -2.16
N VAL A 67 -33.07 -15.59 -1.15
CA VAL A 67 -34.05 -16.69 -1.07
C VAL A 67 -35.48 -16.15 -1.16
N GLU A 68 -35.80 -15.10 -0.41
CA GLU A 68 -37.13 -14.50 -0.43
C GLU A 68 -37.52 -13.98 -1.82
N ARG A 69 -36.60 -13.30 -2.50
CA ARG A 69 -36.82 -12.78 -3.86
C ARG A 69 -37.05 -13.89 -4.88
N VAL A 70 -36.35 -15.02 -4.73
CA VAL A 70 -36.53 -16.19 -5.61
C VAL A 70 -37.87 -16.86 -5.36
N LEU A 71 -38.27 -17.00 -4.09
CA LEU A 71 -39.58 -17.54 -3.73
C LEU A 71 -40.74 -16.69 -4.28
N LYS A 72 -40.62 -15.36 -4.17
CA LYS A 72 -41.57 -14.39 -4.75
C LYS A 72 -41.61 -14.39 -6.29
N GLY A 73 -40.65 -15.05 -6.95
CA GLY A 73 -40.55 -15.07 -8.41
C GLY A 73 -39.97 -13.79 -9.01
N GLU A 74 -39.32 -12.96 -8.19
CA GLU A 74 -38.57 -11.78 -8.67
C GLU A 74 -37.24 -12.18 -9.32
N LEU A 75 -36.71 -13.36 -8.95
CA LEU A 75 -35.51 -13.98 -9.49
C LEU A 75 -35.76 -15.47 -9.73
N ASP A 76 -35.19 -16.03 -10.80
CA ASP A 76 -35.23 -17.48 -11.05
C ASP A 76 -34.06 -18.23 -10.36
N ARG A 77 -32.95 -17.51 -10.15
CA ARG A 77 -31.72 -18.01 -9.54
C ARG A 77 -30.93 -16.87 -8.89
N TYR A 78 -30.03 -17.21 -7.99
CA TYR A 78 -29.06 -16.27 -7.43
C TYR A 78 -27.68 -16.88 -7.31
N GLU A 79 -26.68 -16.01 -7.23
CA GLU A 79 -25.30 -16.37 -6.98
C GLU A 79 -24.74 -15.46 -5.87
N LEU A 80 -23.97 -16.03 -4.95
CA LEU A 80 -23.19 -15.27 -3.98
C LEU A 80 -21.94 -16.03 -3.54
N GLU A 81 -20.92 -15.28 -3.14
CA GLU A 81 -19.77 -15.79 -2.42
C GLU A 81 -20.05 -15.67 -0.92
N LYS A 82 -19.97 -16.78 -0.19
CA LYS A 82 -20.20 -16.77 1.27
C LYS A 82 -19.28 -17.73 2.01
N ARG A 83 -19.21 -17.54 3.33
CA ARG A 83 -18.44 -18.39 4.24
C ARG A 83 -19.32 -19.51 4.79
N TYR A 84 -18.82 -20.74 4.66
CA TYR A 84 -19.37 -21.94 5.27
C TYR A 84 -18.57 -22.33 6.51
N LEU A 85 -19.26 -22.75 7.56
CA LEU A 85 -18.69 -23.22 8.83
C LEU A 85 -18.56 -24.75 8.80
N LYS A 86 -17.33 -25.23 8.99
CA LYS A 86 -17.03 -26.65 9.18
C LYS A 86 -17.28 -27.09 10.63
N PRO A 87 -17.42 -28.40 10.89
CA PRO A 87 -17.58 -28.93 12.25
C PRO A 87 -16.45 -28.55 13.22
N ASP A 88 -15.22 -28.38 12.70
CA ASP A 88 -14.04 -27.97 13.47
C ASP A 88 -13.97 -26.46 13.74
N GLY A 89 -14.97 -25.70 13.27
CA GLY A 89 -15.03 -24.24 13.38
C GLY A 89 -14.25 -23.50 12.29
N SER A 90 -13.54 -24.20 11.40
CA SER A 90 -12.86 -23.56 10.26
C SER A 90 -13.85 -23.07 9.21
N ILE A 91 -13.39 -22.11 8.39
CA ILE A 91 -14.20 -21.48 7.35
C ILE A 91 -13.76 -21.98 5.98
N VAL A 92 -14.74 -22.24 5.11
CA VAL A 92 -14.54 -22.44 3.67
C VAL A 92 -15.29 -21.37 2.91
N TRP A 93 -14.66 -20.79 1.90
CA TRP A 93 -15.35 -19.89 0.97
C TRP A 93 -16.00 -20.70 -0.14
N GLY A 94 -17.31 -20.55 -0.31
CA GLY A 94 -18.04 -21.15 -1.41
C GLY A 94 -18.66 -20.11 -2.33
N LEU A 95 -18.47 -20.28 -3.64
CA LEU A 95 -19.31 -19.67 -4.65
C LEU A 95 -20.58 -20.52 -4.76
N LEU A 96 -21.68 -20.00 -4.22
CA LEU A 96 -22.98 -20.64 -4.19
C LEU A 96 -23.83 -20.13 -5.35
N CYS A 97 -24.33 -21.03 -6.18
CA CYS A 97 -25.36 -20.78 -7.17
C CYS A 97 -26.61 -21.59 -6.82
N VAL A 98 -27.76 -20.92 -6.69
CA VAL A 98 -29.03 -21.56 -6.30
C VAL A 98 -30.08 -21.27 -7.35
N SER A 99 -30.80 -22.31 -7.74
CA SER A 99 -31.97 -22.23 -8.60
C SER A 99 -33.18 -22.86 -7.91
N LEU A 100 -34.36 -22.27 -8.08
CA LEU A 100 -35.61 -22.82 -7.55
C LEU A 100 -36.28 -23.69 -8.60
N VAL A 101 -36.48 -24.97 -8.27
CA VAL A 101 -37.25 -25.90 -9.09
C VAL A 101 -38.73 -25.69 -8.78
N ARG A 102 -39.51 -25.46 -9.83
CA ARG A 102 -40.97 -25.28 -9.77
C ARG A 102 -41.67 -26.46 -10.46
N GLY A 103 -42.84 -26.81 -9.93
CA GLY A 103 -43.69 -27.84 -10.52
C GLY A 103 -44.49 -27.33 -11.74
N PRO A 104 -45.36 -28.18 -12.31
CA PRO A 104 -46.14 -27.87 -13.50
C PRO A 104 -47.05 -26.65 -13.37
N GLU A 105 -47.50 -26.34 -12.15
CA GLU A 105 -48.39 -25.20 -11.85
C GLU A 105 -47.60 -23.98 -11.31
N ARG A 106 -46.27 -23.96 -11.49
CA ARG A 106 -45.32 -22.94 -11.01
C ARG A 106 -45.16 -22.85 -9.49
N GLU A 107 -45.68 -23.83 -8.76
CA GLU A 107 -45.48 -23.99 -7.33
C GLU A 107 -44.00 -24.28 -7.01
N PRO A 108 -43.40 -23.65 -5.99
CA PRO A 108 -42.04 -23.95 -5.57
C PRO A 108 -41.96 -25.37 -4.98
N VAL A 109 -40.97 -26.16 -5.39
CA VAL A 109 -40.78 -27.54 -4.92
C VAL A 109 -39.55 -27.65 -4.02
N HIS A 110 -38.39 -27.29 -4.54
CA HIS A 110 -37.11 -27.33 -3.82
C HIS A 110 -36.07 -26.47 -4.53
N PHE A 111 -34.97 -26.18 -3.85
CA PHE A 111 -33.82 -25.53 -4.42
C PHE A 111 -32.76 -26.55 -4.88
N VAL A 112 -32.07 -26.23 -5.96
CA VAL A 112 -30.83 -26.90 -6.37
C VAL A 112 -29.69 -25.93 -6.12
N ALA A 113 -28.79 -26.30 -5.22
CA ALA A 113 -27.61 -25.53 -4.86
C ALA A 113 -26.36 -26.17 -5.47
N GLN A 114 -25.48 -25.35 -6.05
CA GLN A 114 -24.15 -25.71 -6.51
C GLN A 114 -23.13 -24.85 -5.78
N ILE A 115 -22.09 -25.48 -5.23
CA ILE A 115 -21.13 -24.87 -4.32
C ILE A 115 -19.73 -25.23 -4.80
N GLN A 116 -19.01 -24.22 -5.28
CA GLN A 116 -17.62 -24.34 -5.67
C GLN A 116 -16.72 -23.78 -4.57
N ASP A 117 -15.70 -24.54 -4.16
CA ASP A 117 -14.65 -24.03 -3.27
C ASP A 117 -13.86 -22.93 -3.97
N ILE A 118 -13.85 -21.74 -3.37
CA ILE A 118 -13.08 -20.59 -3.84
C ILE A 118 -12.08 -20.13 -2.77
N SER A 119 -11.79 -20.96 -1.76
CA SER A 119 -10.89 -20.62 -0.66
C SER A 119 -9.50 -20.23 -1.15
N VAL A 120 -8.91 -21.04 -2.05
CA VAL A 120 -7.60 -20.74 -2.66
C VAL A 120 -7.61 -19.41 -3.43
N ARG A 121 -8.70 -19.10 -4.14
CA ARG A 121 -8.86 -17.82 -4.85
C ARG A 121 -8.92 -16.67 -3.86
N LYS A 122 -9.69 -16.81 -2.77
CA LYS A 122 -9.83 -15.80 -1.73
C LYS A 122 -8.53 -15.54 -0.96
N GLU A 123 -7.77 -16.59 -0.68
CA GLU A 123 -6.45 -16.47 -0.07
C GLU A 123 -5.49 -15.69 -0.98
N ALA A 124 -5.44 -16.04 -2.27
CA ALA A 124 -4.60 -15.32 -3.25
C ALA A 124 -5.03 -13.85 -3.42
N GLU A 125 -6.34 -13.55 -3.46
CA GLU A 125 -6.87 -12.19 -3.51
C GLU A 125 -6.44 -11.38 -2.27
N GLN A 126 -6.49 -11.98 -1.07
CA GLN A 126 -6.07 -11.34 0.17
C GLN A 126 -4.56 -11.11 0.23
N GLU A 127 -3.75 -12.08 -0.18
CA GLU A 127 -2.29 -11.94 -0.25
C GLU A 127 -1.90 -10.83 -1.22
N LEU A 128 -2.48 -10.82 -2.43
CA LEU A 128 -2.21 -9.79 -3.42
C LEU A 128 -2.58 -8.39 -2.88
N ARG A 129 -3.70 -8.27 -2.17
CA ARG A 129 -4.10 -7.02 -1.53
C ARG A 129 -3.08 -6.58 -0.48
N ARG A 130 -2.65 -7.48 0.42
CA ARG A 130 -1.62 -7.18 1.43
C ARG A 130 -0.31 -6.74 0.79
N TYR A 131 0.13 -7.42 -0.27
CA TYR A 131 1.33 -7.02 -1.01
C TYR A 131 1.17 -5.64 -1.67
N SER A 132 0.02 -5.37 -2.29
CA SER A 132 -0.27 -4.07 -2.89
C SER A 132 -0.27 -2.95 -1.85
N ASP A 133 -0.92 -3.16 -0.71
CA ASP A 133 -0.98 -2.18 0.37
C ASP A 133 0.42 -1.91 0.94
N HIS A 134 1.19 -2.97 1.19
CA HIS A 134 2.57 -2.85 1.67
C HIS A 134 3.50 -2.15 0.67
N LEU A 135 3.37 -2.45 -0.64
CA LEU A 135 4.12 -1.77 -1.68
C LEU A 135 3.76 -0.29 -1.76
N ASN A 136 2.48 0.06 -1.59
CA ASN A 136 2.03 1.45 -1.55
C ASN A 136 2.60 2.20 -0.34
N GLU A 137 2.62 1.58 0.84
CA GLU A 137 3.26 2.12 2.03
C GLU A 137 4.74 2.42 1.76
N LEU A 138 5.51 1.45 1.26
CA LEU A 138 6.94 1.64 0.95
C LEU A 138 7.18 2.68 -0.15
N ALA A 139 6.30 2.75 -1.14
CA ALA A 139 6.43 3.66 -2.28
C ALA A 139 6.21 5.12 -1.89
N LEU A 140 5.43 5.37 -0.83
CA LEU A 140 4.91 6.71 -0.49
C LEU A 140 5.32 7.21 0.89
N GLN A 141 5.61 6.32 1.84
CA GLN A 141 5.88 6.66 3.22
C GLN A 141 7.35 6.40 3.59
N ASP A 142 7.83 7.14 4.59
CA ASP A 142 9.08 6.90 5.29
C ASP A 142 8.86 5.77 6.31
N PRO A 143 9.61 4.65 6.25
CA PRO A 143 9.35 3.47 7.06
C PRO A 143 9.58 3.68 8.56
N LEU A 144 10.30 4.74 8.96
CA LEU A 144 10.58 5.03 10.36
C LEU A 144 9.46 5.91 10.96
N THR A 145 9.06 6.99 10.28
CA THR A 145 8.10 7.96 10.82
C THR A 145 6.65 7.76 10.38
N GLY A 146 6.40 7.01 9.30
CA GLY A 146 5.07 6.89 8.68
C GLY A 146 4.62 8.14 7.91
N LEU A 147 5.39 9.22 7.95
CA LEU A 147 5.19 10.41 7.11
C LEU A 147 5.44 10.09 5.64
N ARG A 148 5.09 11.00 4.73
CA ARG A 148 5.44 10.83 3.31
C ARG A 148 6.95 10.81 3.12
N ASN A 149 7.44 10.00 2.19
CA ASN A 149 8.86 9.95 1.88
C ASN A 149 9.28 11.12 0.98
N TYR A 150 10.59 11.32 0.85
CA TYR A 150 11.18 12.34 -0.01
C TYR A 150 10.63 12.33 -1.44
N ARG A 151 10.48 11.15 -2.05
CA ARG A 151 10.00 11.03 -3.44
C ARG A 151 8.57 11.54 -3.58
N ASP A 152 7.70 11.13 -2.68
CA ASP A 152 6.30 11.55 -2.74
C ASP A 152 6.11 13.02 -2.35
N PHE A 153 6.88 13.55 -1.40
CA PHE A 153 6.92 14.98 -1.11
C PHE A 153 7.15 15.81 -2.38
N HIS A 154 8.19 15.47 -3.15
CA HIS A 154 8.50 16.18 -4.38
C HIS A 154 7.37 16.06 -5.41
N ALA A 155 6.81 14.86 -5.60
CA ALA A 155 5.73 14.62 -6.55
C ALA A 155 4.43 15.33 -6.15
N ALA A 156 4.12 15.37 -4.86
CA ALA A 156 2.95 16.08 -4.34
C ALA A 156 3.10 17.59 -4.47
N LEU A 157 4.30 18.11 -4.19
CA LEU A 157 4.57 19.53 -4.37
C LEU A 157 4.40 19.96 -5.84
N ASP A 158 4.83 19.14 -6.81
CA ASP A 158 4.58 19.41 -8.23
C ASP A 158 3.08 19.52 -8.53
N ARG A 159 2.28 18.55 -8.05
CA ARG A 159 0.82 18.53 -8.24
C ARG A 159 0.15 19.76 -7.64
N GLU A 160 0.54 20.16 -6.43
CA GLU A 160 -0.07 21.31 -5.75
C GLU A 160 0.33 22.64 -6.37
N ILE A 161 1.57 22.79 -6.88
CA ILE A 161 1.97 23.97 -7.65
C ILE A 161 1.14 24.10 -8.93
N GLU A 162 0.96 22.99 -9.66
CA GLU A 162 0.13 22.99 -10.88
C GLU A 162 -1.33 23.33 -10.57
N ARG A 163 -1.87 22.84 -9.45
CA ARG A 163 -3.24 23.16 -9.00
C ARG A 163 -3.35 24.64 -8.64
N ALA A 164 -2.43 25.17 -7.83
CA ALA A 164 -2.40 26.57 -7.44
C ALA A 164 -2.28 27.50 -8.67
N ARG A 165 -1.42 27.16 -9.63
CA ARG A 165 -1.27 27.90 -10.88
C ARG A 165 -2.55 27.92 -11.72
N ARG A 166 -3.28 26.80 -11.79
CA ARG A 166 -4.54 26.70 -12.57
C ARG A 166 -5.70 27.47 -11.96
N HIS A 167 -5.79 27.51 -10.63
CA HIS A 167 -6.94 28.07 -9.92
C HIS A 167 -6.67 29.41 -9.24
N GLY A 168 -5.44 29.94 -9.34
CA GLY A 168 -5.04 31.18 -8.66
C GLY A 168 -4.96 31.04 -7.14
N GLY A 169 -4.72 29.82 -6.64
CA GLY A 169 -4.63 29.54 -5.20
C GLY A 169 -3.26 29.85 -4.60
N SER A 170 -3.20 29.99 -3.28
CA SER A 170 -1.95 30.04 -2.52
C SER A 170 -1.51 28.64 -2.10
N LEU A 171 -0.21 28.46 -1.87
CA LEU A 171 0.38 27.22 -1.37
C LEU A 171 1.62 27.56 -0.56
N SER A 172 1.75 27.03 0.65
CA SER A 172 2.97 27.20 1.45
C SER A 172 3.77 25.91 1.53
N VAL A 173 5.09 26.02 1.43
CA VAL A 173 6.02 24.94 1.73
C VAL A 173 6.80 25.32 2.98
N VAL A 174 6.88 24.39 3.92
CA VAL A 174 7.64 24.54 5.16
C VAL A 174 8.74 23.49 5.18
N LEU A 175 9.99 23.90 5.29
CA LEU A 175 11.09 22.99 5.61
C LEU A 175 11.38 23.09 7.09
N VAL A 176 11.53 21.94 7.74
CA VAL A 176 11.63 21.82 9.20
C VAL A 176 12.86 20.98 9.56
N ASP A 177 13.57 21.40 10.60
CA ASP A 177 14.70 20.68 11.18
C ASP A 177 14.41 20.37 12.64
N VAL A 178 14.53 19.10 13.03
CA VAL A 178 14.32 18.65 14.41
C VAL A 178 15.58 18.90 15.22
N GLU A 179 15.51 19.85 16.16
CA GLU A 179 16.61 20.22 17.04
C GLU A 179 16.73 19.26 18.21
N GLY A 180 17.92 19.12 18.80
CA GLY A 180 18.15 18.29 19.99
C GLY A 180 18.32 16.78 19.71
N LEU A 181 17.90 16.27 18.55
CA LEU A 181 17.99 14.84 18.22
C LEU A 181 19.44 14.31 18.28
N ALA A 182 20.42 15.10 17.82
CA ALA A 182 21.83 14.71 17.88
C ALA A 182 22.36 14.56 19.32
N GLN A 183 21.81 15.30 20.28
CA GLN A 183 22.13 15.13 21.70
C GLN A 183 21.51 13.85 22.24
N ILE A 184 20.24 13.60 21.93
CA ILE A 184 19.56 12.35 22.30
C ILE A 184 20.31 11.13 21.77
N ASN A 185 20.69 11.13 20.49
CA ASN A 185 21.46 10.05 19.88
C ASN A 185 22.81 9.81 20.57
N ARG A 186 23.49 10.87 21.01
CA ARG A 186 24.78 10.77 21.70
C ARG A 186 24.64 10.25 23.14
N THR A 187 23.56 10.62 23.84
CA THR A 187 23.38 10.27 25.25
C THR A 187 22.64 8.94 25.44
N ARG A 188 21.64 8.65 24.60
CA ARG A 188 20.72 7.50 24.72
C ARG A 188 20.82 6.51 23.55
N GLY A 189 21.62 6.82 22.54
CA GLY A 189 21.82 5.96 21.37
C GLY A 189 20.77 6.15 20.26
N HIS A 190 21.05 5.55 19.10
CA HIS A 190 20.24 5.73 17.89
C HIS A 190 18.85 5.09 17.97
N VAL A 191 18.69 3.98 18.69
CA VAL A 191 17.37 3.31 18.83
C VAL A 191 16.37 4.23 19.53
N GLU A 192 16.84 4.96 20.55
CA GLU A 192 16.02 5.93 21.26
C GLU A 192 15.72 7.15 20.37
N GLY A 193 16.70 7.66 19.63
CA GLY A 193 16.46 8.74 18.67
C GLY A 193 15.48 8.35 17.56
N ASP A 194 15.52 7.10 17.10
CA ASP A 194 14.55 6.56 16.15
C ASP A 194 13.15 6.53 16.78
N HIS A 195 13.01 6.10 18.03
CA HIS A 195 11.74 6.15 18.77
C HIS A 195 11.19 7.57 18.85
N VAL A 196 12.03 8.52 19.28
CA VAL A 196 11.69 9.94 19.34
C VAL A 196 11.25 10.47 17.97
N LEU A 197 11.95 10.13 16.89
CA LEU A 197 11.56 10.52 15.54
C LEU A 197 10.20 9.97 15.12
N ARG A 198 9.81 8.76 15.55
CA ARG A 198 8.47 8.23 15.29
C ARG A 198 7.40 9.10 15.94
N GLU A 199 7.60 9.46 17.21
CA GLU A 199 6.65 10.31 17.94
C GLU A 199 6.59 11.73 17.37
N VAL A 200 7.73 12.30 16.96
CA VAL A 200 7.77 13.57 16.23
C VAL A 200 6.97 13.48 14.93
N GLY A 201 7.14 12.39 14.17
CA GLY A 201 6.36 12.15 12.96
C GLY A 201 4.85 12.13 13.22
N ARG A 202 4.41 11.44 14.28
CA ARG A 202 3.00 11.40 14.68
C ARG A 202 2.48 12.76 15.14
N ALA A 203 3.25 13.49 15.94
CA ALA A 203 2.89 14.82 16.42
C ALA A 203 2.69 15.80 15.26
N VAL A 204 3.62 15.79 14.29
CA VAL A 204 3.52 16.63 13.08
C VAL A 204 2.36 16.21 12.18
N ALA A 205 2.12 14.91 12.00
CA ALA A 205 0.96 14.43 11.24
C ALA A 205 -0.37 14.83 11.92
N GLY A 206 -0.43 14.80 13.24
CA GLY A 206 -1.64 15.13 14.02
C GLY A 206 -2.07 16.60 13.95
N VAL A 207 -1.15 17.52 13.65
CA VAL A 207 -1.49 18.96 13.46
C VAL A 207 -1.91 19.30 12.03
N CYS A 208 -1.60 18.42 11.08
CA CYS A 208 -1.91 18.57 9.66
C CYS A 208 -3.38 18.27 9.37
N ARG A 209 -3.98 19.02 8.45
CA ARG A 209 -5.33 18.77 7.92
C ARG A 209 -5.27 17.64 6.88
N ALA A 210 -6.43 17.12 6.50
CA ALA A 210 -6.52 16.06 5.48
C ALA A 210 -5.96 16.47 4.10
N CYS A 211 -5.93 17.77 3.78
CA CYS A 211 -5.34 18.31 2.56
C CYS A 211 -3.85 18.64 2.68
N ASP A 212 -3.31 18.68 3.90
CA ASP A 212 -1.91 18.99 4.15
C ASP A 212 -1.08 17.72 3.97
N LEU A 213 0.19 17.90 3.60
CA LEU A 213 1.12 16.79 3.48
C LEU A 213 2.32 17.03 4.38
N ALA A 214 2.59 16.08 5.27
CA ALA A 214 3.79 16.02 6.07
C ALA A 214 4.71 14.91 5.56
N ALA A 215 5.98 15.23 5.38
CA ALA A 215 6.99 14.34 4.84
C ALA A 215 8.28 14.35 5.65
N ARG A 216 8.99 13.23 5.64
CA ARG A 216 10.40 13.18 6.04
C ARG A 216 11.27 13.21 4.79
N VAL A 217 12.09 14.26 4.69
CA VAL A 217 12.96 14.51 3.52
C VAL A 217 14.41 14.08 3.75
N GLY A 218 14.80 13.85 5.00
CA GLY A 218 16.10 13.28 5.37
C GLY A 218 16.25 13.18 6.89
N GLY A 219 17.32 12.52 7.36
CA GLY A 219 17.73 12.40 8.78
C GLY A 219 16.75 12.95 9.82
N ASP A 220 16.98 14.20 10.23
CA ASP A 220 16.19 15.04 11.14
C ASP A 220 15.34 16.11 10.42
N LYS A 221 15.25 16.05 9.09
CA LYS A 221 14.56 17.03 8.26
C LYS A 221 13.18 16.56 7.85
N LEU A 222 12.19 17.39 8.16
CA LEU A 222 10.79 17.23 7.76
C LEU A 222 10.41 18.33 6.76
N ALA A 223 9.33 18.10 6.02
CA ALA A 223 8.76 19.09 5.12
C ALA A 223 7.23 19.03 5.17
N LEU A 224 6.60 20.20 5.08
CA LEU A 224 5.15 20.34 4.96
C LEU A 224 4.79 21.00 3.63
N VAL A 225 3.72 20.52 3.01
CA VAL A 225 3.05 21.16 1.87
C VAL A 225 1.65 21.52 2.36
N LEU A 226 1.31 22.80 2.34
CA LEU A 226 0.07 23.36 2.89
C LEU A 226 -0.72 24.05 1.77
N PRO A 227 -1.57 23.31 1.04
CA PRO A 227 -2.39 23.87 -0.02
C PRO A 227 -3.34 24.95 0.52
N GLU A 228 -3.68 25.91 -0.34
CA GLU A 228 -4.66 26.98 -0.04
C GLU A 228 -4.32 27.77 1.24
N THR A 229 -3.03 27.82 1.57
CA THR A 229 -2.51 28.45 2.79
C THR A 229 -1.50 29.52 2.40
N GLY A 230 -1.57 30.69 3.05
CA GLY A 230 -0.59 31.77 2.91
C GLY A 230 0.50 31.70 3.97
N GLU A 231 1.28 32.76 4.10
CA GLU A 231 2.41 32.82 5.04
C GLU A 231 1.95 32.74 6.51
N GLN A 232 1.00 33.58 6.91
CA GLN A 232 0.46 33.59 8.28
C GLN A 232 -0.14 32.23 8.70
N GLY A 233 -0.92 31.61 7.81
CA GLY A 233 -1.49 30.29 8.10
C GLY A 233 -0.42 29.19 8.20
N ALA A 234 0.66 29.30 7.41
CA ALA A 234 1.78 28.38 7.50
C ALA A 234 2.56 28.56 8.82
N GLU A 235 2.74 29.81 9.28
CA GLU A 235 3.33 30.10 10.59
C GLU A 235 2.49 29.49 11.73
N GLU A 236 1.16 29.63 11.69
CA GLU A 236 0.27 29.04 12.68
C GLU A 236 0.36 27.50 12.72
N VAL A 237 0.37 26.83 11.57
CA VAL A 237 0.53 25.37 11.51
C VAL A 237 1.89 24.96 12.04
N THR A 238 2.94 25.69 11.69
CA THR A 238 4.31 25.37 12.09
C THR A 238 4.53 25.58 13.58
N GLU A 239 3.95 26.64 14.17
CA GLU A 239 4.01 26.88 15.60
C GLU A 239 3.22 25.82 16.39
N ARG A 240 2.07 25.37 15.88
CA ARG A 240 1.36 24.21 16.46
C ARG A 240 2.21 22.94 16.40
N ALA A 241 2.88 22.69 15.27
CA ALA A 241 3.79 21.56 15.12
C ALA A 241 4.95 21.64 16.13
N ARG A 242 5.54 22.83 16.31
CA ARG A 242 6.63 23.06 17.28
C ARG A 242 6.18 22.75 18.71
N ARG A 243 5.01 23.22 19.12
CA ARG A 243 4.45 22.94 20.46
C ARG A 243 4.19 21.44 20.67
N ALA A 244 3.57 20.78 19.69
CA ALA A 244 3.31 19.35 19.76
C ALA A 244 4.62 18.54 19.87
N VAL A 245 5.69 18.95 19.17
CA VAL A 245 7.00 18.29 19.26
C VAL A 245 7.71 18.56 20.59
N ALA A 246 7.56 19.75 21.17
CA ALA A 246 8.11 20.05 22.49
C ALA A 246 7.48 19.20 23.62
N GLU A 247 6.25 18.70 23.41
CA GLU A 247 5.58 17.78 24.34
C GLU A 247 6.07 16.33 24.21
N VAL A 248 6.70 15.97 23.10
CA VAL A 248 7.21 14.59 22.86
C VAL A 248 8.39 14.28 23.78
N GLU A 249 9.33 15.21 23.90
CA GLU A 249 10.55 15.05 24.70
C GLU A 249 11.12 16.41 25.09
N GLU A 250 11.57 16.52 26.34
CA GLU A 250 12.16 17.74 26.86
C GLU A 250 13.43 18.14 26.08
N GLY A 251 13.48 19.40 25.64
CA GLY A 251 14.62 19.93 24.87
C GLY A 251 14.55 19.68 23.35
N LEU A 252 13.48 19.06 22.83
CA LEU A 252 13.19 19.09 21.40
C LEU A 252 12.52 20.41 20.99
N SER A 253 12.88 20.86 19.80
CA SER A 253 12.31 22.04 19.16
C SER A 253 12.39 21.90 17.65
N LEU A 254 11.71 22.78 16.92
CA LEU A 254 11.71 22.84 15.47
C LEU A 254 12.24 24.19 14.99
N SER A 255 13.32 24.16 14.20
CA SER A 255 13.64 25.24 13.27
C SER A 255 12.83 25.05 12.00
N HIS A 256 12.37 26.15 11.40
CA HIS A 256 11.60 26.09 10.17
C HIS A 256 11.91 27.24 9.22
N GLY A 257 11.68 27.00 7.92
CA GLY A 257 11.71 28.01 6.88
C GLY A 257 10.48 27.87 5.99
N ILE A 258 9.78 28.98 5.77
CA ILE A 258 8.53 29.03 5.01
C ILE A 258 8.77 29.74 3.68
N ALA A 259 8.15 29.23 2.62
CA ALA A 259 8.04 29.93 1.35
C ALA A 259 6.63 29.72 0.76
N CYS A 260 6.02 30.80 0.27
CA CYS A 260 4.63 30.80 -0.16
C CYS A 260 4.50 31.10 -1.65
N TRP A 261 3.83 30.24 -2.40
CA TRP A 261 3.38 30.50 -3.76
C TRP A 261 2.19 31.47 -3.77
N PRO A 262 2.15 32.45 -4.70
CA PRO A 262 3.15 32.77 -5.73
C PRO A 262 4.22 33.77 -5.28
N ALA A 263 4.13 34.33 -4.06
CA ALA A 263 5.01 35.41 -3.58
C ALA A 263 6.51 35.04 -3.57
N ALA A 264 6.81 33.77 -3.32
CA ALA A 264 8.16 33.22 -3.29
C ALA A 264 8.72 32.94 -4.69
N GLY A 265 7.90 32.92 -5.74
CA GLY A 265 8.34 32.63 -7.10
C GLY A 265 7.36 31.78 -7.89
N ASP A 266 7.72 31.51 -9.15
CA ASP A 266 6.92 30.78 -10.13
C ASP A 266 7.46 29.38 -10.48
N SER A 267 8.48 28.90 -9.75
CA SER A 267 9.04 27.55 -9.88
C SER A 267 9.20 26.84 -8.54
N LYS A 268 9.19 25.51 -8.59
CA LYS A 268 9.42 24.64 -7.43
C LYS A 268 10.80 24.84 -6.84
N GLU A 269 11.81 24.98 -7.70
CA GLU A 269 13.21 25.15 -7.31
C GLU A 269 13.39 26.44 -6.50
N LEU A 270 12.74 27.53 -6.91
CA LEU A 270 12.80 28.80 -6.20
C LEU A 270 12.05 28.75 -4.88
N LEU A 271 10.89 28.09 -4.83
CA LEU A 271 10.10 27.89 -3.61
C LEU A 271 10.91 27.12 -2.57
N LEU A 272 11.49 25.98 -2.94
CA LEU A 272 12.33 25.16 -2.06
C LEU A 272 13.60 25.90 -1.63
N ARG A 273 14.26 26.62 -2.55
CA ARG A 273 15.45 27.40 -2.23
C ARG A 273 15.18 28.50 -1.19
N ARG A 274 14.05 29.21 -1.30
CA ARG A 274 13.68 30.26 -0.34
C ARG A 274 13.32 29.67 1.03
N ALA A 275 12.61 28.55 1.05
CA ALA A 275 12.33 27.84 2.30
C ALA A 275 13.63 27.34 2.97
N ASP A 276 14.59 26.84 2.19
CA ASP A 276 15.88 26.37 2.72
C ASP A 276 16.73 27.52 3.29
N VAL A 277 16.78 28.66 2.59
CA VAL A 277 17.46 29.87 3.08
C VAL A 277 16.81 30.37 4.37
N ALA A 278 15.47 30.43 4.43
CA ALA A 278 14.75 30.83 5.63
C ALA A 278 15.04 29.87 6.81
N LEU A 279 15.05 28.56 6.55
CA LEU A 279 15.41 27.56 7.55
C LEU A 279 16.84 27.73 8.03
N HIS A 280 17.79 27.96 7.12
CA HIS A 280 19.20 28.16 7.49
C HIS A 280 19.39 29.36 8.41
N ILE A 281 18.66 30.46 8.16
CA ILE A 281 18.68 31.66 9.02
C ILE A 281 18.04 31.37 10.38
N ALA A 282 16.99 30.55 10.42
CA ALA A 282 16.28 30.21 11.65
C ALA A 282 17.08 29.26 12.57
N LYS A 283 18.04 28.49 12.02
CA LYS A 283 18.82 27.55 12.81
C LYS A 283 19.67 28.25 13.87
N PRO A 284 19.69 27.77 15.12
CA PRO A 284 20.56 28.30 16.15
C PRO A 284 22.03 28.11 15.74
N SER A 285 22.86 29.11 16.03
CA SER A 285 24.30 29.03 15.79
C SER A 285 24.90 27.82 16.52
N ARG A 286 25.39 26.83 15.78
CA ARG A 286 26.11 25.70 16.36
C ARG A 286 27.42 26.22 16.98
N PRO A 287 27.77 25.86 18.24
CA PRO A 287 29.14 26.04 18.70
C PRO A 287 30.08 25.25 17.78
N PRO A 288 31.28 25.77 17.47
CA PRO A 288 32.20 25.11 16.56
C PRO A 288 32.49 23.70 17.04
N GLU A 289 32.30 22.71 16.16
CA GLU A 289 32.67 21.32 16.43
C GLU A 289 34.18 21.29 16.71
N THR A 290 34.57 20.90 17.93
CA THR A 290 35.97 20.64 18.24
C THR A 290 36.41 19.46 17.37
N PRO A 291 37.49 19.58 16.57
CA PRO A 291 37.95 18.48 15.75
C PRO A 291 38.49 17.38 16.66
N THR A 292 37.68 16.35 16.94
CA THR A 292 38.15 15.12 17.56
C THR A 292 38.90 14.31 16.51
N GLY A 293 40.18 14.67 16.34
CA GLY A 293 41.14 13.96 15.51
C GLY A 293 42.38 13.59 16.31
N THR A 294 42.25 12.75 17.33
CA THR A 294 43.41 11.98 17.82
C THR A 294 43.56 10.75 16.93
N ALA A 295 44.46 10.85 15.96
CA ALA A 295 44.97 9.71 15.21
C ALA A 295 45.66 8.73 16.18
N SER A 296 44.91 7.79 16.72
CA SER A 296 45.45 6.62 17.39
C SER A 296 46.05 5.69 16.34
N ARG A 297 47.38 5.75 16.17
CA ARG A 297 48.17 4.71 15.52
C ARG A 297 48.15 3.45 16.37
N ALA A 298 47.11 2.64 16.23
CA ALA A 298 47.16 1.25 16.67
C ALA A 298 47.91 0.42 15.60
N ARG A 299 49.16 0.08 15.89
CA ARG A 299 49.91 -0.95 15.15
C ARG A 299 49.26 -2.29 15.46
N CYS A 300 48.57 -2.89 14.49
CA CYS A 300 48.22 -4.30 14.56
C CYS A 300 49.29 -5.07 13.79
N ALA A 301 50.16 -5.75 14.53
CA ALA A 301 51.01 -6.82 13.99
C ALA A 301 50.19 -8.11 14.02
N CYS A 302 49.96 -8.72 12.86
CA CYS A 302 49.98 -10.17 12.67
C CYS A 302 49.91 -10.49 11.17
N ALA A 303 50.75 -11.44 10.79
CA ALA A 303 51.18 -11.78 9.45
C ALA A 303 50.20 -12.68 8.66
N SER A 304 50.34 -12.60 7.34
CA SER A 304 50.24 -13.69 6.35
C SER A 304 48.99 -14.58 6.35
N SER A 305 48.15 -14.42 5.31
CA SER A 305 48.14 -15.34 4.16
C SER A 305 47.10 -14.90 3.13
N ALA A 306 47.34 -15.34 1.90
CA ALA A 306 46.91 -14.73 0.66
C ALA A 306 45.46 -15.00 0.24
N SER A 307 45.03 -14.10 -0.66
CA SER A 307 44.00 -14.25 -1.70
C SER A 307 42.55 -14.26 -1.24
N TRP A 308 41.80 -13.21 -1.56
CA TRP A 308 40.51 -13.29 -2.26
C TRP A 308 40.29 -11.95 -2.97
N ARG A 309 40.21 -12.01 -4.31
CA ARG A 309 39.97 -10.85 -5.18
C ARG A 309 38.48 -10.57 -5.27
N SER A 310 38.13 -9.29 -5.12
CA SER A 310 37.12 -8.53 -5.87
C SER A 310 35.68 -9.06 -5.98
N ARG A 311 34.76 -8.40 -5.25
CA ARG A 311 33.62 -7.62 -5.81
C ARG A 311 32.95 -6.83 -4.68
N ALA A 312 33.34 -5.57 -4.53
CA ALA A 312 32.58 -4.59 -3.77
C ALA A 312 32.03 -3.57 -4.76
N THR A 313 30.72 -3.65 -4.99
CA THR A 313 29.92 -2.59 -5.60
C THR A 313 30.00 -1.37 -4.69
N SER A 314 30.48 -0.28 -5.24
CA SER A 314 30.61 1.03 -4.60
C SER A 314 29.24 1.54 -4.13
N CYS A 315 29.04 1.60 -2.81
CA CYS A 315 28.09 2.51 -2.18
C CYS A 315 28.90 3.64 -1.55
N ALA A 316 29.26 4.63 -2.37
CA ALA A 316 29.82 5.90 -1.91
C ALA A 316 28.71 6.94 -1.90
N TRP A 317 28.08 7.14 -0.74
CA TRP A 317 27.27 8.32 -0.47
C TRP A 317 28.23 9.48 -0.18
N MET A 318 28.44 10.35 -1.18
CA MET A 318 29.08 11.64 -1.00
C MET A 318 28.08 12.62 -0.41
N SER A 319 28.39 13.16 0.76
CA SER A 319 27.92 14.46 1.21
C SER A 319 28.37 15.53 0.21
N ARG A 320 27.47 15.98 -0.66
CA ARG A 320 27.67 17.19 -1.46
C ARG A 320 26.81 18.30 -0.88
N SER A 321 27.49 19.22 -0.20
CA SER A 321 27.06 20.60 -0.04
C SER A 321 26.64 21.16 -1.39
N TRP A 322 25.50 21.84 -1.40
CA TRP A 322 25.03 22.61 -2.55
C TRP A 322 26.05 23.70 -2.84
N ASP A 323 26.80 23.53 -3.93
CA ASP A 323 27.70 24.57 -4.43
C ASP A 323 27.29 24.88 -5.88
N SER A 324 26.76 26.07 -6.07
CA SER A 324 26.29 26.59 -7.35
C SER A 324 27.17 27.74 -7.78
N SER A 325 28.16 27.49 -8.63
CA SER A 325 28.74 28.52 -9.49
C SER A 325 29.46 27.90 -10.70
N SER A 326 28.92 28.14 -11.89
CA SER A 326 29.65 28.83 -12.96
C SER A 326 28.72 29.03 -14.16
N THR A 327 28.45 30.31 -14.37
CA THR A 327 28.00 30.94 -15.59
C THR A 327 28.85 30.47 -16.77
N ASP A 328 28.23 30.10 -17.89
CA ASP A 328 28.79 30.49 -19.18
C ASP A 328 27.67 30.67 -20.22
N ALA A 329 27.51 31.93 -20.61
CA ALA A 329 26.63 32.36 -21.67
C ALA A 329 27.41 32.34 -22.98
N ARG A 330 27.03 31.48 -23.94
CA ARG A 330 27.26 31.72 -25.37
C ARG A 330 26.06 31.27 -26.20
N SER A 331 25.35 32.29 -26.68
CA SER A 331 24.62 32.39 -27.95
C SER A 331 24.86 31.29 -28.99
N PHE A 332 23.80 30.73 -29.55
CA PHE A 332 23.54 30.68 -30.99
C PHE A 332 22.06 30.35 -31.27
N ALA A 333 21.45 31.13 -32.17
CA ALA A 333 20.05 31.03 -32.59
C ALA A 333 19.90 30.09 -33.81
N PRO A 334 18.70 29.89 -34.39
CA PRO A 334 18.15 28.58 -34.72
C PRO A 334 18.35 28.15 -36.18
N PHE A 335 18.24 26.85 -36.45
CA PHE A 335 18.04 26.35 -37.80
C PHE A 335 16.92 25.32 -37.88
N THR A 336 16.07 25.57 -38.86
CA THR A 336 14.86 24.88 -39.31
C THR A 336 15.14 23.52 -39.97
N GLY A 337 14.15 22.62 -39.97
CA GLY A 337 13.91 21.76 -41.14
C GLY A 337 13.62 20.27 -40.90
N THR A 338 12.35 19.92 -41.12
CA THR A 338 11.85 18.75 -41.90
C THR A 338 12.18 17.30 -41.45
N GLY A 339 11.14 16.53 -41.13
CA GLY A 339 11.11 15.06 -41.30
C GLY A 339 10.85 14.68 -42.78
N PRO A 340 10.30 13.49 -43.12
CA PRO A 340 10.11 12.24 -42.36
C PRO A 340 10.75 11.01 -43.08
N GLY A 341 10.69 9.81 -42.48
CA GLY A 341 11.18 8.59 -43.16
C GLY A 341 10.84 7.28 -42.45
N SER A 342 9.74 6.68 -42.85
CA SER A 342 9.30 5.31 -42.51
C SER A 342 10.25 4.23 -43.03
N ALA A 343 10.56 3.22 -42.22
CA ALA A 343 10.99 1.91 -42.71
C ALA A 343 10.65 0.78 -41.74
N SER A 344 9.62 0.03 -42.11
CA SER A 344 9.32 -1.32 -41.62
C SER A 344 10.46 -2.30 -41.92
N ARG A 345 10.75 -3.25 -41.01
CA ARG A 345 10.91 -4.69 -41.35
C ARG A 345 11.18 -5.60 -40.15
N ARG A 346 10.27 -6.56 -40.01
CA ARG A 346 10.47 -8.02 -39.87
C ARG A 346 11.14 -8.59 -38.62
N GLU A 347 10.26 -9.17 -37.81
CA GLU A 347 10.37 -10.49 -37.19
C GLU A 347 11.37 -11.45 -37.85
N ARG A 348 12.23 -12.05 -37.01
CA ARG A 348 12.75 -13.41 -37.19
C ARG A 348 12.77 -14.12 -35.84
N SER A 349 11.86 -15.09 -35.74
CA SER A 349 11.89 -16.24 -34.84
C SER A 349 13.04 -17.20 -35.18
N CYS A 350 13.75 -17.73 -34.17
CA CYS A 350 14.43 -19.03 -34.18
C CYS A 350 14.94 -19.38 -32.75
N PRO A 351 15.28 -20.64 -32.42
CA PRO A 351 14.45 -21.45 -31.55
C PRO A 351 15.17 -22.04 -30.32
N SER A 352 14.35 -22.68 -29.49
CA SER A 352 14.67 -23.61 -28.40
C SER A 352 15.91 -24.50 -28.57
N ARG A 353 16.70 -24.68 -27.51
CA ARG A 353 17.31 -25.98 -27.12
C ARG A 353 17.84 -26.01 -25.68
N ARG A 354 17.16 -26.84 -24.88
CA ARG A 354 17.65 -27.87 -23.93
C ARG A 354 18.76 -27.58 -22.91
N ARG A 355 18.38 -27.85 -21.65
CA ARG A 355 19.12 -28.42 -20.51
C ARG A 355 20.42 -29.15 -20.85
N CYS A 356 21.45 -28.91 -20.04
CA CYS A 356 22.33 -29.97 -19.50
C CYS A 356 22.64 -29.65 -18.02
N VAL A 357 22.59 -30.72 -17.24
CA VAL A 357 22.96 -30.88 -15.82
C VAL A 357 24.39 -31.41 -15.77
N THR A 358 25.17 -30.94 -14.78
CA THR A 358 26.32 -31.52 -14.04
C THR A 358 27.23 -30.35 -13.65
N GLY A 359 27.76 -30.18 -12.44
CA GLY A 359 28.16 -31.15 -11.42
C GLY A 359 29.66 -30.96 -11.19
N CYS A 360 30.01 -30.10 -10.23
CA CYS A 360 31.22 -30.09 -9.37
C CYS A 360 31.15 -28.86 -8.46
#